data_AF-M5UKF3-F1
#
_entry.id   AF-M5UKF3-F1
#
_cell.length_a   1.000
_cell.length_b   1.000
_cell.length_c   1.000
_cell.angle_alpha   90.00
_cell.angle_beta   90.00
_cell.angle_gamma   90.00
#
_symmetry.space_group_name_H-M   'P 1'
#
loop_
_entity.id
_entity.type
_entity.pdbx_description
1 polymer ?
#
loop_
_entity_poly.entity_id
_entity_poly.type
_entity_poly.pdbx_seq_one_letter_code
_entity_poly.pdbx_strand_id
1 'polypeptide(L)'
;DVSLSLIPSPTTPWPHNHPMHVRAIIDESQFDLDTLVTHWTQKSGPAAILSPEGLLQLQIELPQSTAPTNLVIELHLSDSLGSNTISLEL
;
A
#
# COMPACT_ATOMS: atom_id res chain seq x y z
N ASP A 1 7.48 -12.51 -7.90
CA ASP A 1 8.03 -11.48 -6.98
C ASP A 1 6.93 -10.47 -6.69
N VAL A 2 6.83 -9.97 -5.46
CA VAL A 2 5.82 -8.96 -5.06
C VAL A 2 6.55 -7.69 -4.68
N SER A 3 6.10 -6.54 -5.19
CA SER A 3 6.64 -5.23 -4.81
C SER A 3 5.53 -4.19 -4.62
N LEU A 4 5.81 -3.17 -3.82
CA LEU A 4 4.92 -2.03 -3.61
C LEU A 4 5.54 -0.78 -4.25
N SER A 5 4.70 0.07 -4.85
CA SER A 5 5.13 1.31 -5.51
C SER A 5 4.15 2.45 -5.27
N LEU A 6 4.67 3.67 -5.11
CA LEU A 6 3.87 4.89 -5.01
C LEU A 6 3.45 5.39 -6.39
N ILE A 7 2.23 5.93 -6.50
CA ILE A 7 1.68 6.54 -7.71
C ILE A 7 1.10 7.92 -7.35
N PRO A 8 1.60 9.02 -7.96
CA PRO A 8 2.81 9.09 -8.78
C PRO A 8 4.08 8.91 -7.93
N SER A 9 5.17 8.45 -8.55
CA SER A 9 6.49 8.45 -7.92
C SER A 9 6.84 9.86 -7.43
N PRO A 10 7.43 10.04 -6.23
CA PRO A 10 7.67 11.36 -5.67
C PRO A 10 8.76 12.11 -6.43
N THR A 11 8.38 12.79 -7.52
CA THR A 11 9.28 13.63 -8.33
C THR A 11 9.06 15.13 -8.10
N THR A 12 8.10 15.50 -7.24
CA THR A 12 7.67 16.88 -7.03
C THR A 12 7.54 17.12 -5.54
N PRO A 13 8.00 18.27 -4.98
CA PRO A 13 7.65 18.63 -3.60
C PRO A 13 6.13 18.73 -3.50
N TRP A 14 5.52 17.68 -2.97
CA TRP A 14 4.08 17.54 -2.89
C TRP A 14 3.51 18.60 -1.96
N PRO A 15 2.46 19.33 -2.35
CA PRO A 15 1.75 20.15 -1.38
C PRO A 15 1.13 19.21 -0.33
N HIS A 16 1.50 19.41 0.94
CA HIS A 16 0.86 18.76 2.09
C HIS A 16 -0.68 18.80 1.87
N ASN A 17 -1.38 17.67 2.07
CA ASN A 17 -2.81 17.40 1.74
C ASN A 17 -3.15 16.78 0.37
N HIS A 18 -2.27 15.97 -0.23
CA HIS A 18 -2.71 15.07 -1.32
C HIS A 18 -2.74 13.62 -0.86
N PRO A 19 -3.81 12.85 -1.20
CA PRO A 19 -3.81 11.41 -0.99
C PRO A 19 -2.63 10.78 -1.73
N MET A 20 -1.98 9.80 -1.10
CA MET A 20 -0.95 8.97 -1.72
C MET A 20 -1.58 7.70 -2.25
N HIS A 21 -1.30 7.31 -3.49
CA HIS A 21 -1.74 6.02 -4.00
C HIS A 21 -0.58 5.03 -3.94
N VAL A 22 -0.82 3.84 -3.41
CA VAL A 22 0.09 2.69 -3.40
C VAL A 22 -0.49 1.64 -4.32
N ARG A 23 0.37 1.08 -5.18
CA ARG A 23 0.04 -0.07 -6.03
C ARG A 23 0.95 -1.24 -5.70
N ALA A 24 0.33 -2.39 -5.52
CA ALA A 24 1.04 -3.67 -5.49
C ALA A 24 1.27 -4.17 -6.93
N ILE A 25 2.50 -4.60 -7.18
CA ILE A 25 2.91 -5.24 -8.43
C ILE A 25 3.22 -6.68 -8.08
N ILE A 26 2.47 -7.60 -8.69
CA ILE A 26 2.62 -9.04 -8.49
C ILE A 26 3.06 -9.70 -9.80
N ASP A 27 3.78 -10.80 -9.69
CA ASP A 27 3.90 -11.77 -10.77
C ASP A 27 2.64 -12.65 -10.76
N GLU A 28 1.73 -12.39 -11.71
CA GLU A 28 0.44 -13.09 -11.80
C GLU A 28 0.59 -14.61 -11.97
N SER A 29 1.74 -15.10 -12.44
CA SER A 29 1.99 -16.55 -12.53
C SER A 29 2.16 -17.24 -11.17
N GLN A 30 2.35 -16.45 -10.11
CA GLN A 30 2.51 -16.94 -8.74
C GLN A 30 1.22 -16.90 -7.92
N PHE A 31 0.14 -16.35 -8.48
CA PHE A 31 -1.13 -16.18 -7.78
C PHE A 31 -2.30 -16.74 -8.58
N ASP A 32 -3.26 -17.32 -7.87
CA ASP A 32 -4.58 -17.62 -8.39
C ASP A 32 -5.46 -16.37 -8.27
N LEU A 33 -5.56 -15.61 -9.35
CA LEU A 33 -6.29 -14.34 -9.38
C LEU A 33 -7.80 -14.50 -9.14
N ASP A 34 -8.37 -15.68 -9.38
CA ASP A 34 -9.80 -15.93 -9.14
C ASP A 34 -10.11 -16.05 -7.64
N THR A 35 -9.12 -16.39 -6.81
CA THR A 35 -9.26 -16.56 -5.36
C THR A 35 -8.45 -15.54 -4.55
N LEU A 36 -7.82 -14.57 -5.21
CA LEU A 36 -6.95 -13.59 -4.56
C LEU A 36 -7.72 -12.65 -3.63
N VAL A 37 -7.30 -12.62 -2.37
CA VAL A 37 -7.77 -11.73 -1.31
C VAL A 37 -6.62 -10.86 -0.82
N THR A 38 -6.92 -9.58 -0.60
CA THR A 38 -5.93 -8.58 -0.18
C THR A 38 -6.37 -7.86 1.08
N HIS A 39 -5.44 -7.64 2.00
CA HIS A 39 -5.70 -6.88 3.21
C HIS A 39 -4.57 -5.87 3.46
N TRP A 40 -4.95 -4.60 3.59
CA TRP A 40 -4.04 -3.50 3.87
C TRP A 40 -4.13 -3.11 5.33
N THR A 41 -2.99 -2.91 5.98
CA THR A 41 -2.94 -2.55 7.40
C THR A 41 -1.82 -1.54 7.66
N GLN A 42 -2.11 -0.53 8.47
CA GLN A 42 -1.08 0.33 9.02
C GLN A 42 -0.43 -0.33 10.24
N LYS A 43 0.90 -0.48 10.22
CA LYS A 43 1.66 -1.09 11.32
C LYS A 43 2.25 -0.07 12.28
N SER A 44 2.64 1.10 11.77
CA SER A 44 3.19 2.19 12.59
C SER A 44 3.03 3.55 11.90
N GLY A 45 3.35 4.62 12.62
CA GLY A 45 3.27 5.99 12.12
C GLY A 45 1.99 6.73 12.54
N PRO A 46 1.77 7.95 12.02
CA PRO A 46 0.56 8.73 12.27
C PRO A 46 -0.68 8.02 11.75
N ALA A 47 -1.79 8.05 12.48
CA ALA A 47 -3.03 7.39 12.07
C ALA A 47 -3.48 7.90 10.68
N ALA A 48 -3.33 7.05 9.67
CA ALA A 48 -3.69 7.36 8.29
C ALA A 48 -5.07 6.77 7.97
N ILE A 49 -5.81 7.41 7.06
CA ILE A 49 -7.03 6.82 6.50
C ILE A 49 -6.60 5.95 5.33
N LEU A 50 -6.87 4.66 5.42
CA LEU A 50 -6.61 3.68 4.38
C LEU A 50 -7.89 3.40 3.60
N SER A 51 -7.86 3.69 2.30
CA SER A 51 -9.01 3.56 1.40
C SER A 51 -8.62 2.63 0.24
N PRO A 52 -8.93 1.32 0.31
CA PRO A 52 -8.68 0.40 -0.79
C PRO A 52 -9.45 0.84 -2.05
N GLU A 53 -8.75 0.97 -3.17
CA GLU A 53 -9.33 1.35 -4.47
C GLU A 53 -9.50 0.13 -5.41
N GLY A 54 -9.06 -1.03 -4.95
CA GLY A 54 -9.13 -2.32 -5.64
C GLY A 54 -8.35 -3.37 -4.87
N LEU A 55 -8.12 -4.54 -5.48
CA LEU A 55 -7.34 -5.61 -4.86
C LEU A 55 -5.87 -5.17 -4.65
N LEU A 56 -5.27 -4.56 -5.67
CA LEU A 56 -3.84 -4.22 -5.67
C LEU A 56 -3.58 -2.71 -5.56
N GLN A 57 -4.58 -1.92 -5.16
CA GLN A 57 -4.47 -0.46 -5.06
C GLN A 57 -5.02 0.04 -3.72
N LEU A 58 -4.30 0.99 -3.14
CA LEU A 58 -4.63 1.61 -1.86
C LEU A 58 -4.41 3.12 -1.96
N GLN A 59 -5.41 3.90 -1.57
CA GLN A 59 -5.26 5.32 -1.27
C GLN A 59 -4.97 5.50 0.22
N ILE A 60 -4.02 6.37 0.54
CA ILE A 60 -3.61 6.72 1.90
C ILE A 60 -3.78 8.23 2.08
N GLU A 61 -4.54 8.63 3.09
CA GLU A 61 -4.63 10.03 3.52
C GLU A 61 -3.95 10.19 4.87
N LEU A 62 -2.86 10.96 4.87
CA LEU A 62 -2.13 11.29 6.10
C LEU A 62 -2.79 12.47 6.81
N PRO A 63 -2.86 12.47 8.15
CA PRO A 63 -3.23 13.65 8.90
C PRO A 63 -2.15 14.73 8.71
N GLN A 64 -2.55 16.00 8.81
CA GLN A 64 -1.63 17.12 8.82
C GLN A 64 -0.63 16.94 9.97
N SER A 65 0.58 16.46 9.64
CA SER A 65 1.69 16.33 10.56
C SER A 65 2.72 17.41 10.26
N THR A 66 3.16 18.11 11.28
CA THR A 66 4.24 19.10 11.19
C THR A 66 5.64 18.47 11.27
N ALA A 67 5.73 17.14 11.43
CA ALA A 67 6.99 16.41 11.53
C ALA A 67 7.04 15.24 10.52
N PRO A 68 8.18 15.03 9.83
CA PRO A 68 8.42 13.83 9.04
C PRO A 68 8.37 12.63 9.99
N THR A 69 7.48 11.69 9.69
CA THR A 69 7.24 10.50 10.51
C THR A 69 7.14 9.31 9.59
N ASN A 70 7.86 8.24 9.95
CA ASN A 70 7.89 7.01 9.16
C ASN A 70 6.53 6.32 9.26
N LEU A 71 5.84 6.15 8.12
CA LEU A 71 4.61 5.38 8.04
C LEU A 71 4.96 3.99 7.50
N VAL A 72 4.49 2.94 8.17
CA VAL A 72 4.66 1.57 7.67
C VAL A 72 3.31 0.97 7.35
N ILE A 73 3.13 0.61 6.09
CA ILE A 73 1.94 -0.07 5.58
C ILE A 73 2.32 -1.51 5.21
N GLU A 74 1.46 -2.44 5.56
CA GLU A 74 1.58 -3.86 5.26
C GLU A 74 0.43 -4.28 4.33
N LEU A 75 0.78 -5.01 3.27
CA LEU A 75 -0.15 -5.72 2.42
C LEU A 75 -0.01 -7.22 2.66
N HIS A 76 -1.10 -7.87 3.01
CA HIS A 76 -1.24 -9.31 3.00
C HIS A 76 -2.02 -9.75 1.75
N LEU A 77 -1.43 -10.63 0.95
CA LEU A 77 -2.02 -11.29 -0.21
C LEU A 77 -2.26 -12.76 0.14
N SER A 78 -3.43 -13.31 -0.18
CA SER A 78 -3.70 -14.73 0.00
C SER A 78 -4.64 -15.27 -1.05
N ASP A 79 -4.41 -16.49 -1.51
CA ASP A 79 -5.20 -17.19 -2.51
C ASP A 79 -5.23 -18.71 -2.22
N SER A 80 -5.62 -19.52 -3.21
CA SER A 80 -5.64 -20.98 -3.12
C SER A 80 -4.25 -21.64 -3.08
N LEU A 81 -3.19 -20.92 -3.46
CA LEU A 81 -1.80 -21.40 -3.52
C LEU A 81 -1.00 -21.04 -2.27
N GLY A 82 -1.36 -19.97 -1.56
CA GLY A 82 -0.76 -19.60 -0.29
C GLY A 82 -0.99 -18.15 0.11
N SER A 83 -0.10 -17.62 0.94
CA SER A 83 -0.11 -16.21 1.32
C SER A 83 1.27 -15.57 1.22
N ASN A 84 1.27 -14.27 0.98
CA ASN A 84 2.46 -13.43 0.93
C ASN A 84 2.20 -12.14 1.72
N THR A 85 3.23 -11.60 2.36
CA THR A 85 3.14 -10.34 3.10
C THR A 85 4.30 -9.45 2.73
N ILE A 86 3.99 -8.19 2.44
CA ILE A 86 4.98 -7.18 2.08
C ILE A 86 4.70 -5.87 2.80
N SER A 87 5.76 -5.16 3.18
CA SER A 87 5.66 -3.86 3.83
C SER A 87 6.27 -2.76 2.96
N LEU A 88 5.68 -1.57 3.04
CA LEU A 88 6.18 -0.33 2.47
C LEU A 88 6.40 0.67 3.58
N GLU A 89 7.62 1.20 3.65
CA GLU A 89 7.99 2.30 4.53
C GLU A 89 7.97 3.61 3.73
N LEU A 90 7.28 4.62 4.27
CA LEU A 90 7.08 5.95 3.67
C LEU A 90 7.63 7.05 4.57
#